data_AF-A0A5B9D7R5-F1
#
_entry.id   AF-A0A5B9D7R5-F1
#
_cell.length_a   1.000
_cell.length_b   1.000
_cell.length_c   1.000
_cell.angle_alpha   90.00
_cell.angle_beta   90.00
_cell.angle_gamma   90.00
#
_symmetry.space_group_name_H-M   'P 1'
#
loop_
_entity.id
_entity.type
_entity.pdbx_description
1 polymer ?
#
loop_
_entity_poly.entity_id
_entity_poly.type
_entity_poly.pdbx_seq_one_letter_code
_entity_poly.pdbx_strand_id
1 'polypeptide(L)'
;MILNEFSPTHHAILFGYIAKEIISSYDQKGIYALKQAIRRYGKERGQRMAQRAIFNGDELSMENFLAYGEWIPGSEPMVSTVVKTTPNLITHIQRCPWVDAWNQENLLEFGKIYCSVIDEALVNGFNSDLTLKIHSTLSFGDNNCEFEYCNVALTPEVQKSIDEKKIQLGKSRLKSWEYHTAHLYFTLLNELQKEFGEDVKTIVINALAKFAKNFGQNLQNVVLSYNNIDFTTIHYPTTKITIIGFGHLMQSLFSSIREFIGQENIGVNVNATTADQNINTRQNLEKDFGIKLYFQNNLLALQNLHPDIIFFAPPPNIAPSLIESDLKDYIQHLRKQNLPLPDIVAFPPIPPNPFYQEILGEDIRICTVLPNDIREIESIPLYHEGHHFCSFSSNWPIKNYERIYQLFIRFGEMIDIPLNEVLPLLITRVVVSGLAYFAISLQNLEIPILIIDKKISIQSISKIWDIQFKLITRNYSKENKFENFASKIALEKIFSSFYDGLVGYMKSQSLNNAKYQTIVNKMIDLIFRLMKNSHKKELNQNIITAATKGGLLELCMRFYDRNIFPRLNKLELDENVNQIVYNELSVEFTQMCNAILNHGKNLLK
;
A
#
# COMPACT_ATOMS: atom_id res chain seq x y z
N MET A 1 15.51 -4.47 0.28
CA MET A 1 16.18 -4.96 1.50
C MET A 1 15.41 -6.19 1.95
N ILE A 2 16.04 -7.34 2.12
CA ILE A 2 15.37 -8.47 2.79
C ILE A 2 15.36 -8.07 4.28
N LEU A 3 14.23 -7.50 4.72
CA LEU A 3 13.96 -7.28 6.13
C LEU A 3 14.02 -8.66 6.80
N ASN A 4 14.94 -8.85 7.75
CA ASN A 4 14.83 -9.98 8.67
C ASN A 4 13.54 -9.74 9.47
N GLU A 5 12.45 -10.37 9.04
CA GLU A 5 11.10 -10.10 9.54
C GLU A 5 11.04 -10.36 11.05
N PHE A 6 10.67 -9.33 11.80
CA PHE A 6 10.16 -9.57 13.15
C PHE A 6 8.96 -10.51 13.06
N SER A 7 8.70 -11.22 14.15
CA SER A 7 7.66 -12.23 14.21
C SER A 7 7.04 -12.26 15.62
N PRO A 8 5.93 -12.98 15.83
CA PRO A 8 5.37 -13.16 17.16
C PRO A 8 6.40 -13.71 18.16
N THR A 9 7.30 -14.60 17.73
CA THR A 9 8.42 -15.10 18.54
C THR A 9 9.29 -13.97 19.10
N HIS A 10 9.73 -13.03 18.26
CA HIS A 10 10.57 -11.91 18.70
C HIS A 10 9.88 -11.04 19.76
N HIS A 11 8.59 -10.75 19.53
CA HIS A 11 7.75 -10.04 20.49
C HIS A 11 7.64 -10.82 21.82
N ALA A 12 7.40 -12.12 21.76
CA ALA A 12 7.27 -12.98 22.94
C ALA A 12 8.57 -13.01 23.76
N ILE A 13 9.72 -13.23 23.12
CA ILE A 13 11.00 -13.34 23.80
C ILE A 13 11.43 -12.01 24.42
N LEU A 14 11.21 -10.87 23.74
CA LEU A 14 11.53 -9.57 24.32
C LEU A 14 10.74 -9.31 25.61
N PHE A 15 9.43 -9.62 25.61
CA PHE A 15 8.63 -9.58 26.84
C PHE A 15 9.21 -10.48 27.93
N GLY A 16 9.50 -11.74 27.61
CA GLY A 16 9.98 -12.72 28.57
C GLY A 16 11.31 -12.32 29.21
N TYR A 17 12.24 -11.73 28.46
CA TYR A 17 13.48 -11.18 29.00
C TYR A 17 13.23 -10.00 29.93
N ILE A 18 12.40 -9.02 29.53
CA ILE A 18 12.07 -7.88 30.40
C ILE A 18 11.40 -8.37 31.69
N ALA A 19 10.39 -9.22 31.56
CA ALA A 19 9.64 -9.74 32.69
C ALA A 19 10.53 -10.53 33.67
N LYS A 20 11.46 -11.34 33.16
CA LYS A 20 12.43 -12.06 33.99
C LYS A 20 13.29 -11.12 34.82
N GLU A 21 13.92 -10.13 34.19
CA GLU A 21 14.81 -9.18 34.87
C GLU A 21 14.05 -8.32 35.91
N ILE A 22 12.83 -7.90 35.57
CA ILE A 22 11.98 -7.12 36.48
C ILE A 22 11.53 -7.94 37.69
N ILE A 23 11.10 -9.19 37.51
CA ILE A 23 10.71 -10.05 38.65
C ILE A 23 11.93 -10.40 39.50
N SER A 24 13.09 -10.67 38.90
CA SER A 24 14.32 -10.91 39.68
C SER A 24 14.73 -9.70 40.53
N SER A 25 14.36 -8.49 40.13
CA SER A 25 14.72 -7.25 40.84
C SER A 25 13.66 -6.78 41.85
N TYR A 26 12.37 -7.00 41.56
CA TYR A 26 11.25 -6.41 42.31
C TYR A 26 10.19 -7.42 42.78
N ASP A 27 10.39 -8.71 42.51
CA ASP A 27 9.55 -9.82 42.97
C ASP A 27 8.05 -9.58 42.70
N GLN A 28 7.18 -9.66 43.72
CA GLN A 28 5.73 -9.46 43.55
C GLN A 28 5.35 -8.06 43.03
N LYS A 29 6.10 -7.01 43.42
CA LYS A 29 5.86 -5.66 42.87
C LYS A 29 6.15 -5.63 41.38
N GLY A 30 7.19 -6.34 40.94
CA GLY A 30 7.50 -6.53 39.52
C GLY A 30 6.35 -7.18 38.76
N ILE A 31 5.74 -8.25 39.30
CA ILE A 31 4.57 -8.91 38.70
C ILE A 31 3.40 -7.93 38.54
N TYR A 32 3.09 -7.16 39.59
CA TYR A 32 2.01 -6.17 39.53
C TYR A 32 2.26 -5.10 38.46
N ALA A 33 3.45 -4.51 38.46
CA ALA A 33 3.84 -3.48 37.50
C ALA A 33 3.78 -3.98 36.05
N LEU A 34 4.28 -5.21 35.79
CA LEU A 34 4.21 -5.84 34.48
C LEU A 34 2.76 -6.06 34.03
N LYS A 35 1.86 -6.48 34.93
CA LYS A 35 0.43 -6.60 34.61
C LYS A 35 -0.18 -5.25 34.22
N GLN A 36 0.17 -4.16 34.90
CA GLN A 36 -0.32 -2.83 34.53
C GLN A 36 0.24 -2.36 33.19
N ALA A 37 1.53 -2.59 32.95
CA ALA A 37 2.17 -2.23 31.70
C ALA A 37 1.59 -3.01 30.50
N ILE A 38 1.33 -4.32 30.66
CA ILE A 38 0.64 -5.11 29.63
C ILE A 38 -0.83 -4.69 29.47
N ARG A 39 -1.53 -4.34 30.55
CA ARG A 39 -2.89 -3.77 30.46
C ARG A 39 -2.88 -2.49 29.64
N ARG A 40 -1.91 -1.60 29.88
CA ARG A 40 -1.74 -0.37 29.11
C ARG A 40 -1.47 -0.68 27.64
N TYR A 41 -0.51 -1.56 27.35
CA TYR A 41 -0.17 -2.00 26.00
C TYR A 41 -1.39 -2.56 25.25
N GLY A 42 -2.15 -3.47 25.88
CA GLY A 42 -3.39 -4.02 25.32
C GLY A 42 -4.42 -2.94 25.02
N LYS A 43 -4.66 -2.02 25.97
CA LYS A 43 -5.61 -0.92 25.78
C LYS A 43 -5.22 0.00 24.63
N GLU A 44 -3.95 0.36 24.49
CA GLU A 44 -3.46 1.20 23.39
C GLU A 44 -3.72 0.54 22.02
N ARG A 45 -3.57 -0.78 21.91
CA ARG A 45 -3.92 -1.53 20.70
C ARG A 45 -5.41 -1.48 20.41
N GLY A 46 -6.24 -1.76 21.42
CA GLY A 46 -7.69 -1.67 21.32
C GLY A 46 -8.17 -0.27 20.91
N GLN A 47 -7.58 0.77 21.50
CA GLN A 47 -7.91 2.17 21.20
C GLN A 47 -7.61 2.52 19.74
N ARG A 48 -6.47 2.08 19.19
CA ARG A 48 -6.18 2.26 17.77
C ARG A 48 -7.17 1.49 16.89
N MET A 49 -7.56 0.28 17.27
CA MET A 49 -8.61 -0.45 16.55
C MET A 49 -9.92 0.34 16.54
N ALA A 50 -10.31 0.91 17.67
CA ALA A 50 -11.52 1.73 17.80
C ALA A 50 -11.45 3.03 17.00
N GLN A 51 -10.32 3.73 17.03
CA GLN A 51 -10.10 4.90 16.19
C GLN A 51 -10.28 4.58 14.70
N ARG A 52 -9.78 3.43 14.22
CA ARG A 52 -9.98 3.02 12.82
C ARG A 52 -11.44 2.71 12.52
N ALA A 53 -12.16 2.04 13.45
CA ALA A 53 -13.57 1.75 13.30
C ALA A 53 -14.41 3.04 13.20
N ILE A 54 -14.23 3.97 14.14
CA ILE A 54 -14.89 5.29 14.14
C ILE A 54 -14.57 6.05 12.86
N PHE A 55 -13.29 6.05 12.45
CA PHE A 55 -12.85 6.74 11.24
C PHE A 55 -13.57 6.23 9.99
N ASN A 56 -13.82 4.93 9.91
CA ASN A 56 -14.52 4.31 8.80
C ASN A 56 -16.05 4.35 8.93
N GLY A 57 -16.58 5.01 9.96
CA GLY A 57 -18.01 5.13 10.22
C GLY A 57 -18.65 3.87 10.79
N ASP A 58 -17.86 2.96 11.35
CA ASP A 58 -18.36 1.70 11.92
C ASP A 58 -18.59 1.81 13.43
N GLU A 59 -19.58 1.07 13.91
CA GLU A 59 -19.87 0.96 15.35
C GLU A 59 -18.80 0.17 16.10
N LEU A 60 -18.60 0.48 17.37
CA LEU A 60 -17.68 -0.23 18.26
C LEU A 60 -18.29 -1.53 18.81
N SER A 61 -18.75 -2.40 17.90
CA SER A 61 -19.33 -3.71 18.22
C SER A 61 -18.25 -4.82 18.31
N MET A 62 -18.61 -5.96 18.91
CA MET A 62 -17.72 -7.12 18.94
C MET A 62 -17.41 -7.67 17.54
N GLU A 63 -18.33 -7.53 16.59
CA GLU A 63 -18.14 -7.94 15.20
C GLU A 63 -17.05 -7.10 14.53
N ASN A 64 -17.09 -5.78 14.72
CA ASN A 64 -16.05 -4.89 14.24
C ASN A 64 -14.74 -5.10 14.99
N PHE A 65 -14.75 -5.36 16.29
CA PHE A 65 -13.54 -5.76 17.02
C PHE A 65 -12.83 -6.95 16.34
N LEU A 66 -13.58 -7.99 15.95
CA LEU A 66 -13.04 -9.16 15.25
C LEU A 66 -12.53 -8.83 13.84
N ALA A 67 -13.11 -7.83 13.16
CA ALA A 67 -12.70 -7.39 11.84
C ALA A 67 -11.43 -6.50 11.85
N TYR A 68 -11.27 -5.67 12.88
CA TYR A 68 -10.24 -4.62 12.97
C TYR A 68 -8.88 -5.06 13.52
N GLY A 69 -8.70 -6.35 13.84
CA GLY A 69 -7.47 -6.88 14.43
C GLY A 69 -6.18 -6.41 13.74
N GLU A 70 -5.19 -5.98 14.54
CA GLU A 70 -3.98 -5.28 14.05
C GLU A 70 -2.80 -6.18 13.66
N TRP A 71 -2.92 -7.50 13.75
CA TRP A 71 -1.82 -8.42 13.47
C TRP A 71 -2.29 -9.73 12.88
N ILE A 72 -1.37 -10.42 12.21
CA ILE A 72 -1.50 -11.80 11.75
C ILE A 72 -0.22 -12.57 12.08
N PRO A 73 -0.27 -13.89 12.33
CA PRO A 73 0.90 -14.66 12.77
C PRO A 73 2.01 -14.80 11.70
N GLY A 74 1.73 -14.43 10.45
CA GLY A 74 2.67 -14.60 9.35
C GLY A 74 2.87 -16.08 9.01
N SER A 75 4.13 -16.52 8.91
CA SER A 75 4.48 -17.93 8.70
C SER A 75 4.44 -18.77 9.99
N GLU A 76 4.27 -18.14 11.16
CA GLU A 76 4.27 -18.87 12.42
C GLU A 76 2.93 -19.58 12.66
N PRO A 77 2.95 -20.80 13.22
CA PRO A 77 1.74 -21.59 13.38
C PRO A 77 0.89 -21.07 14.55
N MET A 78 -0.29 -20.54 14.23
CA MET A 78 -1.38 -20.33 15.18
C MET A 78 -2.57 -21.17 14.75
N VAL A 79 -2.99 -22.10 15.61
CA VAL A 79 -4.14 -22.98 15.33
C VAL A 79 -5.32 -22.47 16.15
N SER A 80 -6.36 -22.01 15.47
CA SER A 80 -7.59 -21.49 16.06
C SER A 80 -8.80 -22.19 15.44
N THR A 81 -9.76 -22.58 16.28
CA THR A 81 -11.02 -23.18 15.83
C THR A 81 -12.21 -22.50 16.50
N VAL A 82 -13.26 -22.25 15.72
CA VAL A 82 -14.56 -21.86 16.26
C VAL A 82 -15.25 -23.11 16.82
N VAL A 83 -15.61 -23.08 18.09
CA VAL A 83 -16.25 -24.19 18.82
C VAL A 83 -17.75 -23.99 18.93
N LYS A 84 -18.16 -22.74 19.15
CA LYS A 84 -19.56 -22.37 19.28
C LYS A 84 -19.79 -21.02 18.64
N THR A 85 -20.92 -20.86 17.96
CA THR A 85 -21.29 -19.61 17.29
C THR A 85 -22.46 -18.89 17.98
N THR A 86 -23.23 -19.55 18.83
CA THR A 86 -24.43 -18.99 19.48
C THR A 86 -24.63 -19.54 20.90
N PRO A 87 -25.16 -18.76 21.86
CA PRO A 87 -25.49 -17.33 21.78
C PRO A 87 -24.26 -16.42 21.77
N ASN A 88 -23.09 -16.94 22.17
CA ASN A 88 -21.80 -16.27 22.13
C ASN A 88 -20.85 -17.05 21.22
N LEU A 89 -19.92 -16.33 20.59
CA LEU A 89 -18.79 -16.93 19.88
C LEU A 89 -17.78 -17.48 20.88
N ILE A 90 -17.48 -18.77 20.76
CA ILE A 90 -16.42 -19.43 21.52
C ILE A 90 -15.36 -19.94 20.54
N THR A 91 -14.11 -19.57 20.79
CA THR A 91 -12.96 -20.05 20.02
C THR A 91 -11.94 -20.74 20.91
N HIS A 92 -11.31 -21.78 20.39
CA HIS A 92 -10.15 -22.42 21.01
C HIS A 92 -8.89 -22.07 20.24
N ILE A 93 -7.82 -21.73 20.96
CA ILE A 93 -6.46 -21.67 20.43
C ILE A 93 -5.70 -22.89 20.93
N GLN A 94 -5.39 -23.82 20.03
CA GLN A 94 -4.67 -25.06 20.36
C GLN A 94 -3.15 -24.93 20.23
N ARG A 95 -2.67 -23.95 19.45
CA ARG A 95 -1.24 -23.66 19.31
C ARG A 95 -1.02 -22.16 19.20
N CYS A 96 -0.08 -21.65 19.99
CA CYS A 96 0.20 -20.23 20.12
C CYS A 96 1.70 -19.97 19.97
N PRO A 97 2.15 -19.10 19.05
CA PRO A 97 3.57 -18.86 18.84
C PRO A 97 4.27 -18.23 20.05
N TRP A 98 3.56 -17.48 20.90
CA TRP A 98 4.14 -16.97 22.16
C TRP A 98 4.47 -18.11 23.13
N VAL A 99 3.57 -19.07 23.30
CA VAL A 99 3.79 -20.21 24.21
C VAL A 99 4.90 -21.11 23.67
N ASP A 100 4.93 -21.35 22.36
CA ASP A 100 6.03 -22.08 21.70
C ASP A 100 7.38 -21.39 21.97
N ALA A 101 7.46 -20.08 21.72
CA ALA A 101 8.69 -19.29 21.93
C ALA A 101 9.14 -19.30 23.40
N TRP A 102 8.23 -19.07 24.35
CA TRP A 102 8.58 -19.06 25.76
C TRP A 102 8.99 -20.43 26.28
N ASN A 103 8.41 -21.52 25.78
CA ASN A 103 8.87 -22.87 26.15
C ASN A 103 10.28 -23.13 25.65
N GLN A 104 10.58 -22.77 24.41
CA GLN A 104 11.92 -22.94 23.81
C GLN A 104 13.01 -22.20 24.60
N GLU A 105 12.69 -21.02 25.14
CA GLU A 105 13.64 -20.16 25.85
C GLU A 105 13.56 -20.27 27.40
N ASN A 106 12.77 -21.21 27.94
CA ASN A 106 12.51 -21.35 29.38
C ASN A 106 11.99 -20.05 30.04
N LEU A 107 11.07 -19.37 29.36
CA LEU A 107 10.44 -18.12 29.79
C LEU A 107 8.94 -18.26 30.09
N LEU A 108 8.37 -19.46 30.03
CA LEU A 108 6.91 -19.67 30.14
C LEU A 108 6.31 -19.06 31.42
N GLU A 109 6.99 -19.21 32.55
CA GLU A 109 6.53 -18.67 33.83
C GLU A 109 6.35 -17.14 33.78
N PHE A 110 7.26 -16.45 33.10
CA PHE A 110 7.17 -15.00 32.88
C PHE A 110 6.06 -14.67 31.86
N GLY A 111 5.95 -15.48 30.80
CA GLY A 111 4.93 -15.38 29.75
C GLY A 111 3.48 -15.41 30.28
N LYS A 112 3.20 -16.17 31.35
CA LYS A 112 1.89 -16.22 32.01
C LYS A 112 1.33 -14.84 32.37
N ILE A 113 2.20 -13.90 32.74
CA ILE A 113 1.81 -12.53 33.07
C ILE A 113 1.16 -11.84 31.88
N TYR A 114 1.73 -12.01 30.69
CA TYR A 114 1.20 -11.43 29.45
C TYR A 114 -0.19 -11.99 29.15
N CYS A 115 -0.31 -13.33 29.11
CA CYS A 115 -1.58 -14.01 28.82
C CYS A 115 -2.68 -13.71 29.84
N SER A 116 -2.33 -13.40 31.10
CA SER A 116 -3.32 -13.11 32.14
C SER A 116 -4.05 -11.78 31.99
N VAL A 117 -3.65 -10.91 31.05
CA VAL A 117 -4.16 -9.54 30.95
C VAL A 117 -4.41 -9.07 29.51
N ILE A 118 -3.60 -9.50 28.55
CA ILE A 118 -3.52 -8.87 27.23
C ILE A 118 -4.86 -8.83 26.48
N ASP A 119 -5.58 -9.96 26.39
CA ASP A 119 -6.74 -10.08 25.52
C ASP A 119 -7.94 -9.30 26.07
N GLU A 120 -8.18 -9.36 27.38
CA GLU A 120 -9.21 -8.55 28.05
C GLU A 120 -8.91 -7.05 27.93
N ALA A 121 -7.65 -6.65 28.14
CA ALA A 121 -7.23 -5.26 28.01
C ALA A 121 -7.41 -4.73 26.58
N LEU A 122 -7.18 -5.57 25.57
CA LEU A 122 -7.33 -5.24 24.16
C LEU A 122 -8.82 -5.03 23.79
N VAL A 123 -9.71 -5.91 24.23
CA VAL A 123 -11.18 -5.73 24.07
C VAL A 123 -11.65 -4.46 24.78
N ASN A 124 -11.23 -4.26 26.03
CA ASN A 124 -11.59 -3.09 26.81
C ASN A 124 -11.07 -1.77 26.20
N GLY A 125 -9.89 -1.81 25.57
CA GLY A 125 -9.35 -0.66 24.85
C GLY A 125 -10.15 -0.32 23.60
N PHE A 126 -10.74 -1.31 22.94
CA PHE A 126 -11.61 -1.09 21.78
C PHE A 126 -12.96 -0.51 22.19
N ASN A 127 -13.62 -1.14 23.16
CA ASN A 127 -14.83 -0.63 23.77
C ASN A 127 -15.00 -1.26 25.15
N SER A 128 -15.13 -0.44 26.19
CA SER A 128 -15.26 -0.90 27.57
C SER A 128 -16.55 -1.66 27.86
N ASP A 129 -17.56 -1.52 27.00
CA ASP A 129 -18.86 -2.21 27.15
C ASP A 129 -18.82 -3.63 26.58
N LEU A 130 -17.77 -3.97 25.81
CA LEU A 130 -17.57 -5.32 25.31
C LEU A 130 -16.92 -6.21 26.38
N THR A 131 -17.33 -7.48 26.39
CA THR A 131 -16.81 -8.47 27.35
C THR A 131 -16.23 -9.66 26.62
N LEU A 132 -15.01 -10.03 27.02
CA LEU A 132 -14.34 -11.27 26.65
C LEU A 132 -14.09 -12.07 27.91
N LYS A 133 -14.58 -13.32 27.95
CA LYS A 133 -14.27 -14.25 29.04
C LYS A 133 -13.20 -15.23 28.57
N ILE A 134 -12.23 -15.47 29.43
CA ILE A 134 -11.13 -16.41 29.20
C ILE A 134 -11.29 -17.54 30.20
N HIS A 135 -11.60 -18.75 29.72
CA HIS A 135 -11.92 -19.89 30.58
C HIS A 135 -10.73 -20.80 30.84
N SER A 136 -9.79 -20.85 29.89
CA SER A 136 -8.56 -21.65 29.95
C SER A 136 -7.45 -20.94 29.18
N THR A 137 -6.20 -21.27 29.45
CA THR A 137 -5.04 -20.65 28.80
C THR A 137 -3.86 -21.62 28.69
N LEU A 138 -3.35 -21.82 27.47
CA LEU A 138 -2.19 -22.68 27.17
C LEU A 138 -0.98 -22.43 28.09
N SER A 139 -0.67 -21.16 28.41
CA SER A 139 0.48 -20.82 29.26
C SER A 139 0.35 -21.32 30.71
N PHE A 140 -0.86 -21.67 31.15
CA PHE A 140 -1.14 -22.22 32.48
C PHE A 140 -1.20 -23.75 32.50
N GLY A 141 -0.91 -24.40 31.37
CA GLY A 141 -0.89 -25.86 31.24
C GLY A 141 -2.19 -26.48 30.73
N ASP A 142 -3.16 -25.66 30.32
CA ASP A 142 -4.39 -26.13 29.68
C ASP A 142 -4.13 -26.64 28.26
N ASN A 143 -5.06 -27.44 27.72
CA ASN A 143 -4.97 -27.98 26.36
C ASN A 143 -5.24 -26.93 25.25
N ASN A 144 -5.87 -25.81 25.60
CA ASN A 144 -6.18 -24.71 24.70
C ASN A 144 -6.38 -23.41 25.50
N CYS A 145 -6.34 -22.28 24.81
CA CYS A 145 -6.98 -21.06 25.31
C CYS A 145 -8.43 -21.02 24.84
N GLU A 146 -9.38 -20.92 25.75
CA GLU A 146 -10.81 -20.76 25.43
C GLU A 146 -11.24 -19.31 25.63
N PHE A 147 -11.68 -18.69 24.54
CA PHE A 147 -12.17 -17.31 24.49
C PHE A 147 -13.67 -17.30 24.18
N GLU A 148 -14.47 -16.75 25.07
CA GLU A 148 -15.90 -16.48 24.87
C GLU A 148 -16.11 -14.98 24.65
N TYR A 149 -16.36 -14.61 23.39
CA TYR A 149 -16.73 -13.25 23.00
C TYR A 149 -18.22 -13.07 23.30
N CYS A 150 -18.54 -12.29 24.32
CA CYS A 150 -19.91 -12.13 24.79
C CYS A 150 -20.73 -11.25 23.85
N ASN A 151 -22.03 -11.55 23.76
CA ASN A 151 -23.02 -10.78 23.01
C ASN A 151 -22.75 -10.70 21.49
N VAL A 152 -22.05 -11.70 20.94
CA VAL A 152 -21.92 -11.88 19.49
C VAL A 152 -22.33 -13.30 19.11
N ALA A 153 -23.42 -13.40 18.34
CA ALA A 153 -23.83 -14.64 17.70
C ALA A 153 -23.27 -14.66 16.28
N LEU A 154 -22.33 -15.56 16.00
CA LEU A 154 -21.69 -15.70 14.70
C LEU A 154 -22.60 -16.46 13.72
N THR A 155 -23.73 -15.85 13.35
CA THR A 155 -24.58 -16.38 12.27
C THR A 155 -23.83 -16.31 10.93
N PRO A 156 -24.27 -17.03 9.89
CA PRO A 156 -23.67 -16.92 8.56
C PRO A 156 -23.63 -15.48 8.02
N GLU A 157 -24.64 -14.67 8.34
CA GLU A 157 -24.71 -13.26 7.95
C GLU A 157 -23.66 -12.41 8.66
N VAL A 158 -23.50 -12.60 9.97
CA VAL A 158 -22.48 -11.89 10.77
C VAL A 158 -21.08 -12.31 10.35
N GLN A 159 -20.84 -13.61 10.15
CA GLN A 159 -19.56 -14.12 9.64
C GLN A 159 -19.23 -13.49 8.28
N LYS A 160 -20.20 -13.46 7.36
CA LYS A 160 -20.05 -12.83 6.07
C LYS A 160 -19.73 -11.33 6.20
N SER A 161 -20.42 -10.60 7.07
CA SER A 161 -20.15 -9.18 7.34
C SER A 161 -18.72 -8.95 7.84
N ILE A 162 -18.26 -9.77 8.79
CA ILE A 162 -16.87 -9.69 9.32
C ILE A 162 -15.85 -9.97 8.21
N ASP A 163 -16.10 -10.98 7.37
CA ASP A 163 -15.19 -11.34 6.29
C ASP A 163 -15.14 -10.27 5.19
N GLU A 164 -16.29 -9.75 4.78
CA GLU A 164 -16.40 -8.61 3.85
C GLU A 164 -15.69 -7.39 4.42
N LYS A 165 -15.82 -7.13 5.72
CA LYS A 165 -15.12 -6.04 6.39
C LYS A 165 -13.60 -6.25 6.42
N LYS A 166 -13.12 -7.46 6.72
CA LYS A 166 -11.68 -7.80 6.69
C LYS A 166 -11.09 -7.67 5.28
N ILE A 167 -11.87 -7.98 4.25
CA ILE A 167 -11.50 -7.78 2.84
C ILE A 167 -11.43 -6.29 2.55
N GLN A 168 -12.47 -5.52 2.91
CA GLN A 168 -12.54 -4.07 2.74
C GLN A 168 -11.38 -3.35 3.45
N LEU A 169 -10.98 -3.80 4.63
CA LEU A 169 -9.89 -3.21 5.42
C LEU A 169 -8.50 -3.63 4.93
N GLY A 170 -8.39 -4.73 4.19
CA GLY A 170 -7.12 -5.23 3.66
C GLY A 170 -5.95 -5.16 4.66
N LYS A 171 -4.78 -4.73 4.19
CA LYS A 171 -3.59 -4.60 5.05
C LYS A 171 -3.57 -3.29 5.88
N SER A 172 -4.49 -2.34 5.70
CA SER A 172 -4.43 -1.04 6.40
C SER A 172 -4.74 -1.13 7.90
N ARG A 173 -5.49 -2.16 8.33
CA ARG A 173 -5.69 -2.44 9.76
C ARG A 173 -4.43 -2.98 10.45
N LEU A 174 -3.54 -3.62 9.69
CA LEU A 174 -2.40 -4.34 10.24
C LEU A 174 -1.24 -3.39 10.58
N LYS A 175 -0.52 -3.72 11.65
CA LYS A 175 0.79 -3.17 11.96
C LYS A 175 1.83 -4.30 11.91
N SER A 176 3.05 -3.95 11.51
CA SER A 176 4.16 -4.89 11.40
C SER A 176 4.63 -5.40 12.77
N TRP A 177 5.38 -6.50 12.79
CA TRP A 177 5.89 -7.06 14.03
C TRP A 177 7.00 -6.22 14.65
N GLU A 178 7.71 -5.46 13.83
CA GLU A 178 8.64 -4.39 14.22
C GLU A 178 7.89 -3.36 15.09
N TYR A 179 6.73 -2.90 14.60
CA TYR A 179 5.88 -1.95 15.31
C TYR A 179 5.38 -2.54 16.62
N HIS A 180 4.80 -3.75 16.62
CA HIS A 180 4.26 -4.37 17.85
C HIS A 180 5.36 -4.63 18.88
N THR A 181 6.53 -5.08 18.45
CA THR A 181 7.67 -5.35 19.36
C THR A 181 8.23 -4.05 19.95
N ALA A 182 8.33 -2.99 19.15
CA ALA A 182 8.73 -1.68 19.64
C ALA A 182 7.68 -1.04 20.56
N HIS A 183 6.39 -1.13 20.20
CA HIS A 183 5.27 -0.67 21.02
C HIS A 183 5.32 -1.32 22.40
N LEU A 184 5.45 -2.64 22.45
CA LEU A 184 5.61 -3.39 23.69
C LEU A 184 6.80 -2.88 24.52
N TYR A 185 7.98 -2.75 23.90
CA TYR A 185 9.18 -2.29 24.58
C TYR A 185 9.00 -0.91 25.22
N PHE A 186 8.54 0.08 24.45
CA PHE A 186 8.39 1.45 24.94
C PHE A 186 7.27 1.58 25.96
N THR A 187 6.14 0.87 25.81
CA THR A 187 5.08 0.89 26.82
C THR A 187 5.55 0.25 28.12
N LEU A 188 6.25 -0.89 28.08
CA LEU A 188 6.86 -1.50 29.27
C LEU A 188 7.86 -0.55 29.92
N LEU A 189 8.79 0.03 29.14
CA LEU A 189 9.79 0.96 29.66
C LEU A 189 9.13 2.14 30.39
N ASN A 190 8.18 2.80 29.74
CA ASN A 190 7.53 3.99 30.28
C ASN A 190 6.71 3.68 31.55
N GLU A 191 5.93 2.59 31.55
CA GLU A 191 5.10 2.22 32.71
C GLU A 191 5.96 1.73 33.87
N LEU A 192 7.02 0.97 33.60
CA LEU A 192 7.96 0.52 34.64
C LEU A 192 8.74 1.71 35.22
N GLN A 193 9.16 2.67 34.41
CA GLN A 193 9.82 3.89 34.88
C GLN A 193 8.91 4.74 35.78
N LYS A 194 7.61 4.83 35.47
CA LYS A 194 6.64 5.51 36.33
C LYS A 194 6.53 4.83 37.70
N GLU A 195 6.58 3.50 37.74
CA GLU A 195 6.41 2.72 38.96
C GLU A 195 7.69 2.68 39.82
N PHE A 196 8.86 2.51 39.20
CA PHE A 196 10.12 2.22 39.90
C PHE A 196 11.20 3.32 39.78
N GLY A 197 10.92 4.41 39.04
CA GLY A 197 11.88 5.49 38.79
C GLY A 197 12.89 5.18 37.68
N GLU A 198 13.88 6.04 37.50
CA GLU A 198 14.83 5.96 36.38
C GLU A 198 15.75 4.72 36.40
N ASP A 199 16.02 4.13 37.57
CA ASP A 199 16.96 3.01 37.70
C ASP A 199 16.51 1.77 36.92
N VAL A 200 15.18 1.57 36.78
CA VAL A 200 14.61 0.44 36.04
C VAL A 200 14.92 0.49 34.55
N LYS A 201 15.23 1.69 34.01
CA LYS A 201 15.61 1.87 32.61
C LYS A 201 16.82 1.01 32.26
N THR A 202 17.80 0.92 33.16
CA THR A 202 18.99 0.10 32.97
C THR A 202 18.63 -1.38 32.86
N ILE A 203 17.67 -1.85 33.67
CA ILE A 203 17.18 -3.23 33.65
C ILE A 203 16.51 -3.55 32.29
N VAL A 204 15.63 -2.66 31.83
CA VAL A 204 14.92 -2.82 30.55
C VAL A 204 15.87 -2.71 29.34
N ILE A 205 16.87 -1.82 29.39
CA ILE A 205 17.93 -1.72 28.36
C ILE A 205 18.76 -3.00 28.31
N ASN A 206 19.14 -3.55 29.46
CA ASN A 206 19.91 -4.81 29.52
C ASN A 206 19.12 -5.99 28.95
N ALA A 207 17.81 -6.06 29.20
CA ALA A 207 16.93 -7.05 28.59
C ALA A 207 16.90 -6.92 27.05
N LEU A 208 16.85 -5.69 26.52
CA LEU A 208 16.93 -5.45 25.08
C LEU A 208 18.31 -5.79 24.50
N ALA A 209 19.41 -5.55 25.23
CA ALA A 209 20.75 -5.98 24.82
C ALA A 209 20.88 -7.50 24.79
N LYS A 210 20.24 -8.22 25.72
CA LYS A 210 20.17 -9.68 25.70
C LYS A 210 19.36 -10.20 24.50
N PHE A 211 18.25 -9.54 24.19
CA PHE A 211 17.49 -9.79 22.97
C PHE A 211 18.35 -9.60 21.71
N ALA A 212 19.12 -8.51 21.65
CA ALA A 212 20.07 -8.23 20.56
C ALA A 212 21.16 -9.30 20.44
N LYS A 213 21.63 -9.86 21.56
CA LYS A 213 22.61 -10.95 21.56
C LYS A 213 22.04 -12.24 20.96
N ASN A 214 20.74 -12.51 21.15
CA ASN A 214 20.09 -13.72 20.63
C ASN A 214 19.72 -13.59 19.14
N PHE A 215 19.16 -12.46 18.73
CA PHE A 215 18.61 -12.28 17.38
C PHE A 215 19.42 -11.34 16.46
N GLY A 216 20.46 -10.71 16.99
CA GLY A 216 21.34 -9.80 16.26
C GLY A 216 21.09 -8.32 16.55
N GLN A 217 22.17 -7.54 16.46
CA GLN A 217 22.19 -6.10 16.77
C GLN A 217 21.22 -5.27 15.92
N ASN A 218 20.97 -5.71 14.68
CA ASN A 218 20.07 -5.01 13.76
C ASN A 218 18.65 -4.89 14.34
N LEU A 219 18.11 -5.94 14.98
CA LEU A 219 16.74 -5.91 15.52
C LEU A 219 16.62 -4.94 16.70
N GLN A 220 17.65 -4.84 17.56
CA GLN A 220 17.66 -3.81 18.60
C GLN A 220 17.61 -2.40 17.99
N ASN A 221 18.39 -2.15 16.94
CA ASN A 221 18.37 -0.86 16.25
C ASN A 221 16.99 -0.57 15.65
N VAL A 222 16.28 -1.59 15.14
CA VAL A 222 14.90 -1.45 14.68
C VAL A 222 13.99 -1.02 15.82
N VAL A 223 13.98 -1.74 16.95
CA VAL A 223 13.16 -1.39 18.12
C VAL A 223 13.41 0.06 18.56
N LEU A 224 14.68 0.45 18.71
CA LEU A 224 15.06 1.80 19.15
C LEU A 224 14.72 2.89 18.13
N SER A 225 14.60 2.56 16.83
CA SER A 225 14.21 3.53 15.79
C SER A 225 12.78 4.07 15.95
N TYR A 226 11.94 3.39 16.73
CA TYR A 226 10.58 3.82 17.07
C TYR A 226 10.54 4.78 18.27
N ASN A 227 11.68 5.25 18.78
CA ASN A 227 11.69 6.27 19.82
C ASN A 227 10.84 7.50 19.40
N ASN A 228 10.11 8.06 20.36
CA ASN A 228 9.18 9.18 20.17
C ASN A 228 8.00 8.89 19.22
N ILE A 229 7.64 7.62 18.98
CA ILE A 229 6.37 7.28 18.35
C ILE A 229 5.25 7.36 19.38
N ASP A 230 4.16 8.02 19.02
CA ASP A 230 2.90 7.92 19.76
C ASP A 230 2.18 6.65 19.31
N PHE A 231 2.25 5.62 20.15
CA PHE A 231 1.57 4.36 19.89
C PHE A 231 0.06 4.43 20.17
N THR A 232 -0.52 5.56 20.57
CA THR A 232 -1.95 5.65 20.89
C THR A 232 -2.83 6.11 19.72
N THR A 233 -2.22 6.52 18.61
CA THR A 233 -2.93 7.07 17.44
C THR A 233 -2.76 6.21 16.18
N ILE A 234 -3.78 6.22 15.33
CA ILE A 234 -3.74 5.59 13.99
C ILE A 234 -3.17 6.54 12.93
N HIS A 235 -3.13 7.84 13.24
CA HIS A 235 -2.71 8.91 12.34
C HIS A 235 -1.31 9.40 12.69
N TYR A 236 -0.73 10.17 11.78
CA TYR A 236 0.43 11.00 12.10
C TYR A 236 -0.03 12.45 12.17
N PRO A 237 -0.86 12.83 13.17
CA PRO A 237 -1.58 14.10 13.17
C PRO A 237 -0.63 15.30 13.17
N THR A 238 0.61 15.12 13.63
CA THR A 238 1.66 16.15 13.65
C THR A 238 2.55 16.14 12.42
N THR A 239 2.42 15.15 11.51
CA THR A 239 3.24 15.11 10.30
C THR A 239 2.87 16.23 9.37
N LYS A 240 3.87 17.02 9.01
CA LYS A 240 3.72 18.16 8.12
C LYS A 240 4.07 17.78 6.69
N ILE A 241 3.19 18.11 5.74
CA ILE A 241 3.38 17.78 4.32
C ILE A 241 3.29 19.06 3.48
N THR A 242 4.34 19.31 2.70
CA THR A 242 4.30 20.31 1.62
C THR A 242 4.20 19.59 0.29
N ILE A 243 3.19 19.94 -0.50
CA ILE A 243 3.00 19.41 -1.85
C ILE A 243 3.55 20.42 -2.86
N ILE A 244 4.55 20.04 -3.65
CA ILE A 244 5.07 20.83 -4.76
C ILE A 244 4.42 20.34 -6.05
N GLY A 245 3.50 21.13 -6.62
CA GLY A 245 2.74 20.77 -7.81
C GLY A 245 1.38 20.14 -7.51
N PHE A 246 0.42 20.95 -7.07
CA PHE A 246 -0.95 20.53 -6.74
C PHE A 246 -1.87 20.38 -7.97
N GLY A 247 -1.47 19.50 -8.89
CA GLY A 247 -2.24 19.14 -10.08
C GLY A 247 -3.24 18.00 -9.84
N HIS A 248 -3.83 17.49 -10.93
CA HIS A 248 -4.82 16.40 -10.89
C HIS A 248 -4.35 15.15 -10.13
N LEU A 249 -3.09 14.75 -10.30
CA LEU A 249 -2.53 13.61 -9.57
C LEU A 249 -2.57 13.85 -8.05
N MET A 250 -2.16 15.03 -7.61
CA MET A 250 -2.10 15.34 -6.19
C MET A 250 -3.49 15.51 -5.58
N GLN A 251 -4.44 16.04 -6.35
CA GLN A 251 -5.84 16.12 -5.95
C GLN A 251 -6.44 14.71 -5.78
N SER A 252 -6.15 13.77 -6.68
CA SER A 252 -6.67 12.40 -6.59
C SER A 252 -6.03 11.57 -5.47
N LEU A 253 -4.80 11.91 -5.06
CA LEU A 253 -4.12 11.30 -3.91
C LEU A 253 -4.44 12.01 -2.58
N PHE A 254 -5.17 13.12 -2.60
CA PHE A 254 -5.36 13.93 -1.40
C PHE A 254 -6.21 13.24 -0.34
N SER A 255 -7.14 12.34 -0.73
CA SER A 255 -7.88 11.52 0.22
C SER A 255 -6.93 10.70 1.11
N SER A 256 -5.86 10.14 0.53
CA SER A 256 -4.83 9.42 1.28
C SER A 256 -4.13 10.30 2.32
N ILE A 257 -3.82 11.56 1.97
CA ILE A 257 -3.21 12.53 2.90
C ILE A 257 -4.18 12.90 4.01
N ARG A 258 -5.44 13.16 3.66
CA ARG A 258 -6.53 13.49 4.59
C ARG A 258 -6.73 12.42 5.64
N GLU A 259 -6.76 11.17 5.22
CA GLU A 259 -6.88 10.03 6.12
C GLU A 259 -5.60 9.78 6.94
N PHE A 260 -4.43 10.10 6.39
CA PHE A 260 -3.16 9.91 7.07
C PHE A 260 -2.92 10.93 8.21
N ILE A 261 -3.32 12.19 7.99
CA ILE A 261 -3.13 13.32 8.92
C ILE A 261 -4.35 13.54 9.85
N GLY A 262 -5.56 13.18 9.41
CA GLY A 262 -6.82 13.52 10.08
C GLY A 262 -7.39 14.85 9.57
N GLN A 263 -8.70 14.88 9.33
CA GLN A 263 -9.39 16.00 8.67
C GLN A 263 -9.22 17.33 9.42
N GLU A 264 -9.23 17.29 10.74
CA GLU A 264 -9.08 18.42 11.66
C GLU A 264 -7.68 19.05 11.60
N ASN A 265 -6.68 18.29 11.16
CA ASN A 265 -5.27 18.71 11.15
C ASN A 265 -4.82 19.24 9.77
N ILE A 266 -5.63 19.08 8.71
CA ILE A 266 -5.25 19.40 7.33
C ILE A 266 -4.85 20.85 7.15
N GLY A 267 -5.65 21.80 7.65
CA GLY A 267 -5.39 23.23 7.48
C GLY A 267 -4.14 23.75 8.18
N VAL A 268 -3.60 22.99 9.15
CA VAL A 268 -2.41 23.36 9.92
C VAL A 268 -1.17 22.62 9.41
N ASN A 269 -1.33 21.36 9.00
CA ASN A 269 -0.20 20.46 8.72
C ASN A 269 0.01 20.19 7.23
N VAL A 270 -0.84 20.70 6.34
CA VAL A 270 -0.67 20.54 4.90
C VAL A 270 -0.71 21.90 4.20
N ASN A 271 0.28 22.13 3.35
CA ASN A 271 0.23 23.20 2.37
C ASN A 271 0.66 22.68 1.00
N ALA A 272 0.40 23.48 -0.03
CA ALA A 272 0.73 23.09 -1.38
C ALA A 272 1.13 24.27 -2.25
N THR A 273 1.73 23.99 -3.41
CA THR A 273 2.05 24.98 -4.43
C THR A 273 1.40 24.62 -5.77
N THR A 274 1.07 25.62 -6.57
CA THR A 274 0.56 25.41 -7.93
C THR A 274 1.12 26.42 -8.92
N ALA A 275 1.19 26.01 -10.19
CA ALA A 275 1.52 26.88 -11.30
C ALA A 275 0.26 27.50 -11.96
N ASP A 276 -0.95 27.13 -11.51
CA ASP A 276 -2.20 27.67 -12.05
C ASP A 276 -2.33 29.17 -11.74
N GLN A 277 -2.35 29.98 -12.80
CA GLN A 277 -2.43 31.44 -12.70
C GLN A 277 -3.83 31.90 -12.30
N ASN A 278 -4.88 31.11 -12.58
CA ASN A 278 -6.26 31.48 -12.32
C ASN A 278 -6.55 31.52 -10.81
N ILE A 279 -6.83 32.73 -10.32
CA ILE A 279 -7.09 32.96 -8.89
C ILE A 279 -8.37 32.26 -8.39
N ASN A 280 -9.42 32.21 -9.21
CA ASN A 280 -10.68 31.56 -8.84
C ASN A 280 -10.50 30.05 -8.71
N THR A 281 -9.77 29.43 -9.64
CA THR A 281 -9.43 28.01 -9.54
C THR A 281 -8.64 27.73 -8.27
N ARG A 282 -7.63 28.54 -7.96
CA ARG A 282 -6.84 28.40 -6.72
C ARG A 282 -7.69 28.53 -5.46
N GLN A 283 -8.55 29.53 -5.39
CA GLN A 283 -9.45 29.73 -4.24
C GLN A 283 -10.43 28.57 -4.06
N ASN A 284 -10.95 28.02 -5.16
CA ASN A 284 -11.80 26.83 -5.10
C ASN A 284 -11.02 25.62 -4.57
N LEU A 285 -9.79 25.38 -5.05
CA LEU A 285 -8.93 24.31 -4.54
C LEU A 285 -8.61 24.48 -3.05
N GLU A 286 -8.28 25.69 -2.59
CA GLU A 286 -8.06 25.94 -1.16
C GLU A 286 -9.29 25.59 -0.32
N LYS A 287 -10.48 25.95 -0.80
CA LYS A 287 -11.76 25.65 -0.13
C LYS A 287 -12.09 24.16 -0.14
N ASP A 288 -11.96 23.49 -1.28
CA ASP A 288 -12.37 22.09 -1.45
C ASP A 288 -11.44 21.13 -0.69
N PHE A 289 -10.16 21.47 -0.60
CA PHE A 289 -9.14 20.64 0.04
C PHE A 289 -8.78 21.10 1.47
N GLY A 290 -9.15 22.32 1.86
CA GLY A 290 -8.92 22.86 3.20
C GLY A 290 -7.44 23.18 3.48
N ILE A 291 -6.67 23.51 2.45
CA ILE A 291 -5.22 23.78 2.55
C ILE A 291 -4.88 25.17 2.03
N LYS A 292 -3.74 25.70 2.47
CA LYS A 292 -3.15 26.91 1.91
C LYS A 292 -2.36 26.59 0.64
N LEU A 293 -2.63 27.32 -0.45
CA LEU A 293 -2.04 27.11 -1.77
C LEU A 293 -1.19 28.31 -2.21
N TYR A 294 0.11 28.07 -2.38
CA TYR A 294 1.07 29.10 -2.80
C TYR A 294 1.22 29.11 -4.34
N PHE A 295 1.12 30.28 -4.95
CA PHE A 295 1.31 30.41 -6.39
C PHE A 295 2.78 30.60 -6.74
N GLN A 296 3.33 29.63 -7.48
CA GLN A 296 4.72 29.61 -7.97
C GLN A 296 5.77 30.03 -6.91
N ASN A 297 5.54 29.68 -5.64
CA ASN A 297 6.44 30.05 -4.56
C ASN A 297 6.67 28.84 -3.64
N ASN A 298 7.50 27.91 -4.14
CA ASN A 298 7.80 26.66 -3.44
C ASN A 298 8.59 26.92 -2.17
N LEU A 299 9.60 27.80 -2.23
CA LEU A 299 10.45 28.08 -1.08
C LEU A 299 9.66 28.67 0.10
N LEU A 300 8.73 29.59 -0.16
CA LEU A 300 7.87 30.15 0.89
C LEU A 300 6.95 29.09 1.52
N ALA A 301 6.40 28.17 0.71
CA ALA A 301 5.58 27.08 1.22
C ALA A 301 6.39 26.16 2.15
N LEU A 302 7.60 25.78 1.72
CA LEU A 302 8.53 24.96 2.50
C LEU A 302 8.95 25.65 3.81
N GLN A 303 9.37 26.91 3.74
CA GLN A 303 9.81 27.70 4.89
C GLN A 303 8.69 27.99 5.90
N ASN A 304 7.44 28.17 5.44
CA ASN A 304 6.35 28.45 6.37
C ASN A 304 5.94 27.20 7.18
N LEU A 305 5.97 26.02 6.57
CA LEU A 305 5.49 24.81 7.22
C LEU A 305 6.60 24.05 7.93
N HIS A 306 7.82 24.03 7.37
CA HIS A 306 8.89 23.11 7.73
C HIS A 306 8.42 21.65 7.68
N PRO A 307 8.14 21.11 6.47
CA PRO A 307 7.55 19.79 6.32
C PRO A 307 8.46 18.66 6.78
N ASP A 308 7.86 17.57 7.26
CA ASP A 308 8.52 16.27 7.46
C ASP A 308 8.59 15.47 6.16
N ILE A 309 7.65 15.73 5.25
CA ILE A 309 7.54 15.06 3.95
C ILE A 309 7.25 16.10 2.86
N ILE A 310 8.02 16.05 1.78
CA ILE A 310 7.77 16.81 0.56
C ILE A 310 7.16 15.87 -0.48
N PHE A 311 5.93 16.14 -0.89
CA PHE A 311 5.30 15.48 -2.03
C PHE A 311 5.67 16.25 -3.29
N PHE A 312 6.61 15.72 -4.07
CA PHE A 312 7.16 16.38 -5.23
C PHE A 312 6.49 15.85 -6.50
N ALA A 313 5.54 16.61 -7.04
CA ALA A 313 4.71 16.26 -8.20
C ALA A 313 4.68 17.30 -9.34
N PRO A 314 5.77 18.01 -9.68
CA PRO A 314 5.76 18.88 -10.87
C PRO A 314 5.78 18.06 -12.17
N PRO A 315 5.48 18.66 -13.33
CA PRO A 315 5.71 18.03 -14.62
C PRO A 315 7.18 17.58 -14.81
N PRO A 316 7.47 16.43 -15.45
CA PRO A 316 8.84 15.91 -15.60
C PRO A 316 9.83 16.87 -16.26
N ASN A 317 9.39 17.70 -17.19
CA ASN A 317 10.22 18.71 -17.86
C ASN A 317 10.56 19.93 -16.97
N ILE A 318 9.83 20.12 -15.87
CA ILE A 318 10.03 21.20 -14.91
C ILE A 318 10.77 20.68 -13.67
N ALA A 319 10.64 19.38 -13.36
CA ALA A 319 11.24 18.76 -12.17
C ALA A 319 12.74 19.06 -11.98
N PRO A 320 13.63 18.94 -12.99
CA PRO A 320 15.07 19.18 -12.81
C PRO A 320 15.38 20.58 -12.29
N SER A 321 14.77 21.62 -12.88
CA SER A 321 15.07 22.99 -12.49
C SER A 321 14.63 23.31 -11.06
N LEU A 322 13.49 22.75 -10.61
CA LEU A 322 13.02 22.91 -9.23
C LEU A 322 13.90 22.15 -8.21
N ILE A 323 14.53 21.05 -8.62
CA ILE A 323 15.49 20.32 -7.78
C ILE A 323 16.77 21.15 -7.62
N GLU A 324 17.29 21.70 -8.72
CA GLU A 324 18.52 22.51 -8.75
C GLU A 324 18.39 23.87 -8.08
N SER A 325 17.16 24.40 -7.99
CA SER A 325 16.85 25.68 -7.33
C SER A 325 16.15 25.46 -5.98
N ASP A 326 14.82 25.47 -5.95
CA ASP A 326 14.00 25.52 -4.74
C ASP A 326 14.34 24.46 -3.69
N LEU A 327 14.44 23.18 -4.11
CA LEU A 327 14.76 22.09 -3.18
C LEU A 327 16.19 22.21 -2.67
N LYS A 328 17.15 22.47 -3.56
CA LYS A 328 18.56 22.63 -3.19
C LYS A 328 18.74 23.74 -2.16
N ASP A 329 18.13 24.91 -2.41
CA ASP A 329 18.22 26.06 -1.52
C ASP A 329 17.59 25.77 -0.15
N TYR A 330 16.42 25.14 -0.13
CA TYR A 330 15.74 24.75 1.11
C TYR A 330 16.54 23.72 1.92
N ILE A 331 17.04 22.66 1.27
CA ILE A 331 17.83 21.62 1.95
C ILE A 331 19.16 22.19 2.47
N GLN A 332 19.85 23.05 1.72
CA GLN A 332 21.05 23.73 2.19
C GLN A 332 20.77 24.63 3.39
N HIS A 333 19.62 25.32 3.41
CA HIS A 333 19.20 26.12 4.55
C HIS A 333 19.01 25.27 5.81
N LEU A 334 18.30 24.13 5.70
CA LEU A 334 18.12 23.21 6.82
C LEU A 334 19.45 22.69 7.36
N ARG A 335 20.38 22.31 6.47
CA ARG A 335 21.72 21.85 6.87
C ARG A 335 22.51 22.93 7.61
N LYS A 336 22.48 24.17 7.13
CA LYS A 336 23.17 25.31 7.80
C LYS A 336 22.64 25.54 9.22
N GLN A 337 21.37 25.23 9.47
CA GLN A 337 20.73 25.38 10.78
C GLN A 337 20.72 24.09 11.61
N ASN A 338 21.31 23.01 11.10
CA ASN A 338 21.28 21.68 11.72
C ASN A 338 19.85 21.18 12.01
N LEU A 339 18.91 21.46 11.11
CA LEU A 339 17.53 21.03 11.19
C LEU A 339 17.32 19.67 10.51
N PRO A 340 16.32 18.87 10.95
CA PRO A 340 16.00 17.60 10.31
C PRO A 340 15.64 17.75 8.84
N LEU A 341 16.14 16.84 8.00
CA LEU A 341 15.80 16.81 6.56
C LEU A 341 14.48 16.07 6.32
N PRO A 342 13.62 16.58 5.42
CA PRO A 342 12.37 15.92 5.04
C PRO A 342 12.61 14.67 4.20
N ASP A 343 11.62 13.76 4.21
CA ASP A 343 11.54 12.70 3.20
C ASP A 343 10.94 13.28 1.91
N ILE A 344 11.50 12.94 0.75
CA ILE A 344 10.96 13.36 -0.55
C ILE A 344 10.20 12.18 -1.17
N VAL A 345 8.90 12.36 -1.40
CA VAL A 345 8.07 11.43 -2.17
C VAL A 345 7.91 12.02 -3.58
N ALA A 346 8.67 11.48 -4.52
CA ALA A 346 8.73 11.96 -5.91
C ALA A 346 7.76 11.18 -6.80
N PHE A 347 6.86 11.89 -7.46
CA PHE A 347 5.93 11.33 -8.45
C PHE A 347 6.44 11.38 -9.90
N PRO A 348 7.29 12.35 -10.28
CA PRO A 348 8.00 12.27 -11.55
C PRO A 348 8.95 11.07 -11.50
N PRO A 349 8.80 10.09 -12.41
CA PRO A 349 9.76 8.98 -12.53
C PRO A 349 11.12 9.48 -13.06
N ILE A 350 11.12 10.69 -13.61
CA ILE A 350 12.23 11.37 -14.26
C ILE A 350 12.26 12.79 -13.69
N PRO A 351 13.40 13.25 -13.14
CA PRO A 351 14.66 12.51 -13.00
C PRO A 351 14.61 11.38 -11.94
N PRO A 352 15.55 10.40 -11.95
CA PRO A 352 15.55 9.27 -11.00
C PRO A 352 16.22 9.64 -9.66
N ASN A 353 16.02 8.84 -8.61
CA ASN A 353 16.58 9.06 -7.27
C ASN A 353 18.06 9.53 -7.23
N PRO A 354 19.01 8.96 -8.00
CA PRO A 354 20.41 9.37 -7.96
C PRO A 354 20.63 10.83 -8.38
N PHE A 355 19.82 11.37 -9.28
CA PHE A 355 19.89 12.78 -9.69
C PHE A 355 19.55 13.71 -8.52
N TYR A 356 18.55 13.36 -7.71
CA TYR A 356 18.24 14.10 -6.49
C TYR A 356 19.42 14.04 -5.53
N GLN A 357 20.04 12.87 -5.32
CA GLN A 357 21.17 12.73 -4.39
C GLN A 357 22.43 13.45 -4.87
N GLU A 358 22.68 13.52 -6.18
CA GLU A 358 23.78 14.29 -6.76
C GLU A 358 23.66 15.78 -6.44
N ILE A 359 22.45 16.33 -6.54
CA ILE A 359 22.21 17.77 -6.34
C ILE A 359 21.98 18.12 -4.86
N LEU A 360 21.19 17.29 -4.17
CA LEU A 360 20.72 17.56 -2.83
C LEU A 360 21.61 16.92 -1.77
N GLY A 361 22.44 15.91 -2.07
CA GLY A 361 23.27 15.17 -1.12
C GLY A 361 22.76 13.75 -0.82
N GLU A 362 23.66 12.81 -0.49
CA GLU A 362 23.33 11.39 -0.28
C GLU A 362 22.53 11.10 1.01
N ASP A 363 22.56 12.02 1.98
CA ASP A 363 21.83 11.97 3.25
C ASP A 363 20.32 12.26 3.10
N ILE A 364 19.88 12.75 1.94
CA ILE A 364 18.45 12.94 1.66
C ILE A 364 17.78 11.61 1.32
N ARG A 365 16.56 11.43 1.82
CA ARG A 365 15.75 10.23 1.57
C ARG A 365 14.74 10.52 0.46
N ILE A 366 14.88 9.85 -0.69
CA ILE A 366 13.92 9.93 -1.80
C ILE A 366 13.19 8.60 -2.06
N CYS A 367 11.87 8.64 -2.14
CA CYS A 367 11.03 7.54 -2.62
C CYS A 367 10.35 7.98 -3.92
N THR A 368 10.71 7.35 -5.04
CA THR A 368 9.97 7.50 -6.29
C THR A 368 8.72 6.62 -6.23
N VAL A 369 7.54 7.20 -6.48
CA VAL A 369 6.25 6.52 -6.46
C VAL A 369 5.59 6.58 -7.83
N LEU A 370 5.22 5.42 -8.36
CA LEU A 370 4.27 5.28 -9.48
C LEU A 370 2.90 4.91 -8.89
N PRO A 371 2.03 5.89 -8.59
CA PRO A 371 0.84 5.65 -7.79
C PRO A 371 -0.24 4.95 -8.60
N ASN A 372 -1.03 4.04 -8.03
CA ASN A 372 -2.26 3.57 -8.67
C ASN A 372 -3.20 4.77 -8.91
N ASP A 373 -3.69 4.96 -10.14
CA ASP A 373 -4.47 6.11 -10.57
C ASP A 373 -5.96 5.80 -10.74
N ILE A 374 -6.34 4.51 -10.80
CA ILE A 374 -7.73 4.07 -10.84
C ILE A 374 -8.22 3.94 -9.40
N ARG A 375 -9.10 4.85 -8.99
CA ARG A 375 -9.62 4.96 -7.61
C ARG A 375 -11.03 4.43 -7.45
N GLU A 376 -11.82 4.48 -8.50
CA GLU A 376 -13.21 4.02 -8.50
C GLU A 376 -13.59 3.50 -9.88
N ILE A 377 -14.58 2.61 -9.90
CA ILE A 377 -15.28 2.17 -11.12
C ILE A 377 -16.76 2.25 -10.79
N GLU A 378 -17.58 2.91 -11.61
CA GLU A 378 -19.02 3.12 -11.34
C GLU A 378 -19.30 3.79 -9.98
N SER A 379 -18.47 4.74 -9.56
CA SER A 379 -18.53 5.36 -8.22
C SER A 379 -18.32 4.38 -7.06
N ILE A 380 -17.83 3.17 -7.33
CA ILE A 380 -17.42 2.19 -6.32
C ILE A 380 -15.92 2.39 -6.06
N PRO A 381 -15.51 2.81 -4.86
CA PRO A 381 -14.11 2.95 -4.51
C PRO A 381 -13.39 1.60 -4.54
N LEU A 382 -12.21 1.58 -5.15
CA LEU A 382 -11.36 0.41 -5.31
C LEU A 382 -10.29 0.35 -4.21
N TYR A 383 -10.74 0.22 -2.96
CA TYR A 383 -9.84 0.09 -1.82
C TYR A 383 -9.02 -1.21 -1.89
N HIS A 384 -7.74 -1.11 -1.58
CA HIS A 384 -6.77 -2.23 -1.62
C HIS A 384 -6.62 -2.92 -2.99
N GLU A 385 -7.12 -2.30 -4.05
CA GLU A 385 -6.95 -2.79 -5.40
C GLU A 385 -5.86 -2.01 -6.14
N GLY A 386 -5.21 -2.69 -7.09
CA GLY A 386 -4.10 -2.14 -7.83
C GLY A 386 -2.81 -2.04 -7.00
N HIS A 387 -1.80 -1.41 -7.61
CA HIS A 387 -0.44 -1.41 -7.10
C HIS A 387 0.18 -0.02 -7.17
N HIS A 388 0.79 0.39 -6.06
CA HIS A 388 1.72 1.50 -6.00
C HIS A 388 3.12 0.94 -6.16
N PHE A 389 3.88 1.37 -7.17
CA PHE A 389 5.30 0.99 -7.23
C PHE A 389 6.14 2.03 -6.53
N CYS A 390 7.00 1.59 -5.63
CA CYS A 390 7.86 2.47 -4.87
C CYS A 390 9.32 2.06 -5.07
N SER A 391 10.20 3.04 -5.27
CA SER A 391 11.64 2.84 -5.32
C SER A 391 12.32 3.80 -4.34
N PHE A 392 12.85 3.25 -3.27
CA PHE A 392 13.49 3.99 -2.19
C PHE A 392 14.99 4.15 -2.45
N SER A 393 15.55 5.30 -2.08
CA SER A 393 16.99 5.49 -1.99
C SER A 393 17.61 4.54 -0.95
N SER A 394 18.93 4.38 -0.98
CA SER A 394 19.65 3.64 0.05
C SER A 394 19.37 4.21 1.45
N ASN A 395 19.48 3.37 2.48
CA ASN A 395 19.36 3.75 3.90
C ASN A 395 18.01 4.38 4.29
N TRP A 396 16.90 3.67 4.04
CA TRP A 396 15.58 4.09 4.52
C TRP A 396 15.28 3.51 5.91
N PRO A 397 15.12 4.33 6.97
CA PRO A 397 14.74 3.82 8.28
C PRO A 397 13.33 3.20 8.24
N ILE A 398 13.13 2.11 8.98
CA ILE A 398 11.84 1.37 8.99
C ILE A 398 10.67 2.28 9.40
N LYS A 399 10.86 3.15 10.39
CA LYS A 399 9.86 4.14 10.79
C LYS A 399 9.42 5.04 9.63
N ASN A 400 10.37 5.52 8.82
CA ASN A 400 10.08 6.34 7.65
C ASN A 400 9.40 5.51 6.54
N TYR A 401 9.79 4.25 6.37
CA TYR A 401 9.16 3.34 5.40
C TYR A 401 7.69 3.10 5.77
N GLU A 402 7.43 2.73 7.03
CA GLU A 402 6.08 2.53 7.56
C GLU A 402 5.23 3.79 7.41
N ARG A 403 5.81 4.97 7.64
CA ARG A 403 5.11 6.24 7.43
C ARG A 403 4.60 6.40 6.00
N ILE A 404 5.43 6.11 5.00
CA ILE A 404 5.05 6.15 3.59
C ILE A 404 4.09 5.00 3.22
N TYR A 405 4.34 3.81 3.74
CA TYR A 405 3.49 2.63 3.53
C TYR A 405 2.05 2.89 3.99
N GLN A 406 1.88 3.44 5.20
CA GLN A 406 0.55 3.75 5.76
C GLN A 406 -0.20 4.80 4.92
N LEU A 407 0.52 5.70 4.24
CA LEU A 407 -0.08 6.69 3.36
C LEU A 407 -0.68 6.03 2.10
N PHE A 408 -0.03 5.01 1.53
CA PHE A 408 -0.46 4.41 0.26
C PHE A 408 -1.28 3.11 0.41
N ILE A 409 -1.15 2.37 1.51
CA ILE A 409 -1.66 0.99 1.63
C ILE A 409 -3.19 0.85 1.47
N ARG A 410 -3.95 1.91 1.75
CA ARG A 410 -5.41 1.88 1.58
C ARG A 410 -5.83 1.88 0.12
N PHE A 411 -5.01 2.46 -0.76
CA PHE A 411 -5.36 2.69 -2.15
C PHE A 411 -4.62 1.79 -3.14
N GLY A 412 -4.09 0.68 -2.62
CA GLY A 412 -3.42 -0.36 -3.38
C GLY A 412 -2.26 -0.95 -2.59
N GLU A 413 -1.79 -2.12 -3.02
CA GLU A 413 -0.61 -2.72 -2.43
C GLU A 413 0.65 -1.94 -2.85
N MET A 414 1.46 -1.54 -1.88
CA MET A 414 2.77 -0.94 -2.15
C MET A 414 3.77 -2.03 -2.51
N ILE A 415 4.40 -1.90 -3.68
CA ILE A 415 5.37 -2.84 -4.20
C ILE A 415 6.72 -2.15 -4.35
N ASP A 416 7.66 -2.60 -3.55
CA ASP A 416 9.05 -2.18 -3.66
C ASP A 416 9.66 -2.75 -4.94
N ILE A 417 10.27 -1.85 -5.73
CA ILE A 417 10.96 -2.16 -6.97
C ILE A 417 12.35 -1.52 -7.03
N PRO A 418 13.35 -2.22 -7.60
CA PRO A 418 14.64 -1.65 -7.93
C PRO A 418 14.52 -0.44 -8.86
N LEU A 419 15.45 0.51 -8.74
CA LEU A 419 15.45 1.74 -9.52
C LEU A 419 15.48 1.49 -11.03
N ASN A 420 16.29 0.51 -11.48
CA ASN A 420 16.40 0.14 -12.89
C ASN A 420 15.11 -0.43 -13.48
N GLU A 421 14.13 -0.78 -12.65
CA GLU A 421 12.85 -1.36 -13.05
C GLU A 421 11.71 -0.33 -13.05
N VAL A 422 11.90 0.86 -12.45
CA VAL A 422 10.90 1.93 -12.38
C VAL A 422 10.42 2.34 -13.76
N LEU A 423 11.34 2.74 -14.64
CA LEU A 423 10.98 3.18 -15.99
C LEU A 423 10.38 2.01 -16.81
N PRO A 424 10.99 0.80 -16.87
CA PRO A 424 10.39 -0.34 -17.55
C PRO A 424 8.95 -0.66 -17.11
N LEU A 425 8.66 -0.66 -15.80
CA LEU A 425 7.32 -0.93 -15.28
C LEU A 425 6.33 0.20 -15.57
N LEU A 426 6.78 1.46 -15.58
CA LEU A 426 5.97 2.58 -16.02
C LEU A 426 5.51 2.40 -17.48
N ILE A 427 6.42 1.98 -18.37
CA ILE A 427 6.07 1.70 -19.78
C ILE A 427 5.02 0.61 -19.86
N THR A 428 5.21 -0.50 -19.15
CA THR A 428 4.24 -1.60 -19.10
C THR A 428 2.86 -1.08 -18.69
N ARG A 429 2.79 -0.24 -17.65
CA ARG A 429 1.54 0.36 -17.18
C ARG A 429 0.91 1.30 -18.21
N VAL A 430 1.68 2.18 -18.81
CA VAL A 430 1.20 3.11 -19.86
C VAL A 430 0.60 2.35 -21.04
N VAL A 431 1.25 1.26 -21.46
CA VAL A 431 0.77 0.42 -22.57
C VAL A 431 -0.50 -0.35 -22.18
N VAL A 432 -0.58 -0.87 -20.96
CA VAL A 432 -1.80 -1.51 -20.43
C VAL A 432 -2.97 -0.51 -20.34
N SER A 433 -2.74 0.71 -19.86
CA SER A 433 -3.75 1.77 -19.85
C SER A 433 -4.23 2.13 -21.27
N GLY A 434 -3.38 1.94 -22.29
CA GLY A 434 -3.71 2.12 -23.70
C GLY A 434 -4.78 1.15 -24.23
N LEU A 435 -5.03 0.00 -23.59
CA LEU A 435 -6.01 -0.99 -24.04
C LEU A 435 -7.41 -0.40 -24.25
N ALA A 436 -7.84 0.51 -23.37
CA ALA A 436 -9.14 1.18 -23.51
C ALA A 436 -9.20 2.02 -24.79
N TYR A 437 -8.11 2.73 -25.14
CA TYR A 437 -7.99 3.48 -26.38
C TYR A 437 -7.98 2.55 -27.62
N PHE A 438 -7.25 1.44 -27.54
CA PHE A 438 -7.19 0.46 -28.62
C PHE A 438 -8.59 -0.08 -28.91
N ALA A 439 -9.35 -0.48 -27.88
CA ALA A 439 -10.73 -0.94 -28.02
C ALA A 439 -11.67 0.11 -28.62
N ILE A 440 -11.54 1.38 -28.22
CA ILE A 440 -12.29 2.50 -28.83
C ILE A 440 -11.99 2.60 -30.32
N SER A 441 -10.72 2.47 -30.70
CA SER A 441 -10.26 2.58 -32.08
C SER A 441 -10.76 1.42 -32.95
N LEU A 442 -10.83 0.20 -32.40
CA LEU A 442 -11.33 -0.98 -33.11
C LEU A 442 -12.80 -0.84 -33.58
N GLN A 443 -13.60 0.00 -32.92
CA GLN A 443 -14.98 0.27 -33.37
C GLN A 443 -15.04 1.00 -34.71
N ASN A 444 -13.95 1.66 -35.12
CA ASN A 444 -13.87 2.46 -36.34
C ASN A 444 -13.14 1.71 -37.47
N LEU A 445 -12.89 0.40 -37.32
CA LEU A 445 -12.17 -0.39 -38.33
C LEU A 445 -13.05 -0.72 -39.53
N GLU A 446 -12.47 -0.58 -40.72
CA GLU A 446 -13.09 -0.94 -42.00
C GLU A 446 -12.74 -2.39 -42.42
N ILE A 447 -12.48 -3.28 -41.46
CA ILE A 447 -12.24 -4.70 -41.73
C ILE A 447 -13.60 -5.38 -41.99
N PRO A 448 -13.79 -6.14 -43.09
CA PRO A 448 -15.07 -6.77 -43.44
C PRO A 448 -15.73 -7.53 -42.29
N ILE A 449 -14.97 -8.28 -41.48
CA ILE A 449 -15.53 -9.07 -40.38
C ILE A 449 -16.01 -8.21 -39.19
N LEU A 450 -15.38 -7.06 -38.95
CA LEU A 450 -15.82 -6.10 -37.93
C LEU A 450 -16.99 -5.26 -38.43
N ILE A 451 -17.02 -4.95 -39.74
CA ILE A 451 -18.16 -4.31 -40.39
C ILE A 451 -19.41 -5.19 -40.30
N ILE A 452 -19.30 -6.51 -40.44
CA ILE A 452 -20.43 -7.45 -40.32
C ILE A 452 -21.13 -7.30 -38.97
N ASP A 453 -20.37 -7.18 -37.89
CA ASP A 453 -20.92 -7.07 -36.53
C ASP A 453 -21.55 -5.69 -36.25
N LYS A 454 -21.39 -4.69 -37.15
CA LYS A 454 -21.94 -3.30 -37.24
C LYS A 454 -21.99 -2.41 -35.97
N LYS A 455 -21.88 -2.97 -34.77
CA LYS A 455 -22.14 -2.35 -33.46
C LYS A 455 -21.42 -3.09 -32.32
N ILE A 456 -20.19 -3.56 -32.51
CA ILE A 456 -19.48 -4.17 -31.39
C ILE A 456 -19.19 -3.10 -30.32
N SER A 457 -19.73 -3.31 -29.12
CA SER A 457 -19.54 -2.39 -28.00
C SER A 457 -18.17 -2.56 -27.37
N ILE A 458 -17.67 -1.53 -26.67
CA ILE A 458 -16.42 -1.63 -25.89
C ILE A 458 -16.55 -2.72 -24.82
N GLN A 459 -17.75 -2.89 -24.26
CA GLN A 459 -18.08 -3.91 -23.28
C GLN A 459 -17.98 -5.32 -23.90
N SER A 460 -18.44 -5.50 -25.14
CA SER A 460 -18.30 -6.76 -25.89
C SER A 460 -16.84 -7.08 -26.18
N ILE A 461 -16.04 -6.09 -26.64
CA ILE A 461 -14.60 -6.24 -26.86
C ILE A 461 -13.91 -6.63 -25.54
N SER A 462 -14.18 -5.89 -24.46
CA SER A 462 -13.61 -6.15 -23.13
C SER A 462 -13.93 -7.56 -22.64
N LYS A 463 -15.16 -8.04 -22.85
CA LYS A 463 -15.58 -9.39 -22.45
C LYS A 463 -14.85 -10.47 -23.26
N ILE A 464 -14.66 -10.29 -24.56
CA ILE A 464 -13.88 -11.20 -25.41
C ILE A 464 -12.43 -11.25 -24.95
N TRP A 465 -11.81 -10.07 -24.76
CA TRP A 465 -10.43 -9.96 -24.31
C TRP A 465 -10.21 -10.52 -22.90
N ASP A 466 -11.13 -10.30 -21.97
CA ASP A 466 -11.07 -10.88 -20.62
C ASP A 466 -11.13 -12.41 -20.64
N ILE A 467 -12.01 -12.99 -21.47
CA ILE A 467 -12.08 -14.45 -21.65
C ILE A 467 -10.75 -14.96 -22.22
N GLN A 468 -10.23 -14.32 -23.27
CA GLN A 468 -8.98 -14.72 -23.88
C GLN A 468 -7.79 -14.59 -22.93
N PHE A 469 -7.74 -13.49 -22.18
CA PHE A 469 -6.75 -13.27 -21.12
C PHE A 469 -6.79 -14.36 -20.06
N LYS A 470 -7.98 -14.77 -19.61
CA LYS A 470 -8.14 -15.89 -18.68
C LYS A 470 -7.67 -17.22 -19.26
N LEU A 471 -7.89 -17.47 -20.55
CA LEU A 471 -7.38 -18.67 -21.24
C LEU A 471 -5.84 -18.67 -21.35
N ILE A 472 -5.22 -17.51 -21.55
CA ILE A 472 -3.76 -17.36 -21.63
C ILE A 472 -3.11 -17.48 -20.25
N THR A 473 -3.73 -16.92 -19.21
CA THR A 473 -3.10 -16.74 -17.89
C THR A 473 -3.53 -17.74 -16.82
N ARG A 474 -4.64 -18.47 -17.03
CA ARG A 474 -5.20 -19.44 -16.08
C ARG A 474 -5.62 -20.72 -16.81
N ASN A 475 -5.65 -21.85 -16.11
CA ASN A 475 -6.30 -23.08 -16.59
C ASN A 475 -7.83 -22.92 -16.53
N TYR A 476 -8.41 -22.06 -17.36
CA TYR A 476 -9.84 -21.82 -17.44
C TYR A 476 -10.48 -22.74 -18.48
N SER A 477 -11.48 -23.54 -18.10
CA SER A 477 -12.28 -24.33 -19.04
C SER A 477 -13.31 -23.43 -19.74
N LYS A 478 -13.49 -23.62 -21.06
CA LYS A 478 -14.45 -22.86 -21.90
C LYS A 478 -15.89 -23.22 -21.53
N GLU A 479 -16.41 -22.74 -20.41
CA GLU A 479 -17.84 -22.76 -20.12
C GLU A 479 -18.34 -21.34 -19.91
N ASN A 480 -18.71 -20.69 -21.02
CA ASN A 480 -19.64 -19.57 -20.99
C ASN A 480 -20.39 -19.49 -22.31
N LYS A 481 -21.72 -19.48 -22.25
CA LYS A 481 -22.60 -19.10 -23.36
C LYS A 481 -22.31 -17.63 -23.68
N PHE A 482 -21.61 -17.37 -24.78
CA PHE A 482 -21.32 -16.04 -25.28
C PHE A 482 -22.01 -15.83 -26.62
N GLU A 483 -22.44 -14.60 -26.90
CA GLU A 483 -22.97 -14.21 -28.22
C GLU A 483 -21.90 -14.48 -29.29
N ASN A 484 -22.29 -15.17 -30.36
CA ASN A 484 -21.34 -15.56 -31.40
C ASN A 484 -21.12 -14.37 -32.36
N PHE A 485 -20.09 -13.58 -32.11
CA PHE A 485 -19.65 -12.51 -33.03
C PHE A 485 -18.75 -13.09 -34.12
N ALA A 486 -18.93 -12.65 -35.36
CA ALA A 486 -18.07 -13.05 -36.47
C ALA A 486 -16.61 -12.60 -36.20
N SER A 487 -16.43 -11.43 -35.57
CA SER A 487 -15.13 -10.86 -35.24
C SER A 487 -14.44 -11.47 -34.01
N LYS A 488 -15.07 -12.41 -33.31
CA LYS A 488 -14.54 -12.96 -32.04
C LYS A 488 -13.10 -13.45 -32.16
N ILE A 489 -12.81 -14.30 -33.16
CA ILE A 489 -11.48 -14.88 -33.35
C ILE A 489 -10.44 -13.79 -33.62
N ALA A 490 -10.78 -12.79 -34.42
CA ALA A 490 -9.87 -11.68 -34.72
C ALA A 490 -9.55 -10.87 -33.45
N LEU A 491 -10.56 -10.56 -32.64
CA LEU A 491 -10.38 -9.81 -31.39
C LEU A 491 -9.57 -10.61 -30.36
N GLU A 492 -9.78 -11.92 -30.25
CA GLU A 492 -8.97 -12.82 -29.42
C GLU A 492 -7.51 -12.78 -29.84
N LYS A 493 -7.23 -12.91 -31.14
CA LYS A 493 -5.86 -12.89 -31.68
C LYS A 493 -5.19 -11.53 -31.55
N ILE A 494 -5.90 -10.41 -31.77
CA ILE A 494 -5.38 -9.05 -31.54
C ILE A 494 -4.93 -8.90 -30.08
N PHE A 495 -5.73 -9.36 -29.13
CA PHE A 495 -5.36 -9.31 -27.72
C PHE A 495 -4.19 -10.23 -27.38
N SER A 496 -4.15 -11.46 -27.92
CA SER A 496 -3.01 -12.34 -27.79
C SER A 496 -1.72 -11.69 -28.29
N SER A 497 -1.74 -11.05 -29.46
CA SER A 497 -0.59 -10.31 -29.98
C SER A 497 -0.16 -9.16 -29.07
N PHE A 498 -1.11 -8.40 -28.52
CA PHE A 498 -0.83 -7.37 -27.52
C PHE A 498 -0.12 -7.96 -26.29
N TYR A 499 -0.69 -9.03 -25.73
CA TYR A 499 -0.18 -9.64 -24.50
C TYR A 499 1.21 -10.25 -24.73
N ASP A 500 1.41 -10.97 -25.83
CA ASP A 500 2.70 -11.55 -26.20
C ASP A 500 3.76 -10.47 -26.44
N GLY A 501 3.39 -9.36 -27.07
CA GLY A 501 4.29 -8.23 -27.29
C GLY A 501 4.69 -7.54 -25.99
N LEU A 502 3.73 -7.36 -25.07
CA LEU A 502 3.99 -6.83 -23.73
C LEU A 502 4.91 -7.75 -22.93
N VAL A 503 4.65 -9.06 -22.94
CA VAL A 503 5.49 -10.07 -22.28
C VAL A 503 6.88 -10.15 -22.91
N GLY A 504 6.98 -10.03 -24.25
CA GLY A 504 8.24 -9.97 -24.98
C GLY A 504 9.09 -8.76 -24.55
N TYR A 505 8.46 -7.58 -24.46
CA TYR A 505 9.09 -6.39 -23.90
C TYR A 505 9.55 -6.61 -22.46
N MET A 506 8.68 -7.10 -21.57
CA MET A 506 9.02 -7.36 -20.17
C MET A 506 10.22 -8.29 -20.03
N LYS A 507 10.27 -9.38 -20.82
CA LYS A 507 11.42 -10.29 -20.87
C LYS A 507 12.71 -9.57 -21.30
N SER A 508 12.63 -8.68 -22.30
CA SER A 508 13.78 -7.89 -22.76
C SER A 508 14.31 -6.91 -21.70
N GLN A 509 13.46 -6.52 -20.74
CA GLN A 509 13.81 -5.64 -19.62
C GLN A 509 14.09 -6.41 -18.32
N SER A 510 14.31 -7.73 -18.39
CA SER A 510 14.53 -8.60 -17.22
C SER A 510 13.39 -8.64 -16.20
N LEU A 511 12.16 -8.33 -16.62
CA LEU A 511 10.94 -8.39 -15.81
C LEU A 511 10.18 -9.72 -16.01
N ASN A 512 10.87 -10.86 -15.93
CA ASN A 512 10.33 -12.17 -16.32
C ASN A 512 9.94 -13.09 -15.14
N ASN A 513 9.93 -12.60 -13.90
CA ASN A 513 9.54 -13.39 -12.74
C ASN A 513 8.01 -13.46 -12.57
N ALA A 514 7.54 -14.47 -11.82
CA ALA A 514 6.12 -14.68 -11.56
C ALA A 514 5.44 -13.50 -10.83
N LYS A 515 6.21 -12.74 -10.03
CA LYS A 515 5.73 -11.53 -9.34
C LYS A 515 5.29 -10.48 -10.36
N TYR A 516 6.13 -10.11 -11.33
CA TYR A 516 5.80 -9.10 -12.34
C TYR A 516 4.67 -9.52 -13.26
N GLN A 517 4.63 -10.80 -13.64
CA GLN A 517 3.52 -11.32 -14.41
C GLN A 517 2.19 -11.21 -13.64
N THR A 518 2.18 -11.55 -12.34
CA THR A 518 0.99 -11.42 -11.49
C THR A 518 0.52 -9.97 -11.39
N ILE A 519 1.45 -9.04 -11.23
CA ILE A 519 1.16 -7.61 -11.12
C ILE A 519 0.54 -7.06 -12.41
N VAL A 520 1.15 -7.34 -13.56
CA VAL A 520 0.64 -6.90 -14.87
C VAL A 520 -0.72 -7.51 -15.17
N ASN A 521 -0.90 -8.78 -14.80
CA ASN A 521 -2.18 -9.45 -14.95
C ASN A 521 -3.30 -8.75 -14.15
N LYS A 522 -3.00 -8.29 -12.94
CA LYS A 522 -3.96 -7.49 -12.13
C LYS A 522 -4.26 -6.12 -12.76
N MET A 523 -3.28 -5.48 -13.40
CA MET A 523 -3.52 -4.22 -14.13
C MET A 523 -4.45 -4.42 -15.32
N ILE A 524 -4.23 -5.47 -16.12
CA ILE A 524 -5.06 -5.81 -17.27
C ILE A 524 -6.51 -6.10 -16.82
N ASP A 525 -6.67 -6.89 -15.75
CA ASP A 525 -7.99 -7.16 -15.17
C ASP A 525 -8.72 -5.87 -14.74
N LEU A 526 -8.00 -4.95 -14.10
CA LEU A 526 -8.54 -3.66 -13.67
C LEU A 526 -9.00 -2.81 -14.87
N ILE A 527 -8.21 -2.76 -15.95
CA ILE A 527 -8.60 -2.07 -17.18
C ILE A 527 -9.83 -2.72 -17.84
N PHE A 528 -9.93 -4.05 -17.84
CA PHE A 528 -11.13 -4.71 -18.35
C PHE A 528 -12.37 -4.42 -17.52
N ARG A 529 -12.27 -4.37 -16.20
CA ARG A 529 -13.38 -3.95 -15.35
C ARG A 529 -13.79 -2.51 -15.66
N LEU A 530 -12.82 -1.60 -15.79
CA LEU A 530 -13.08 -0.22 -16.18
C LEU A 530 -13.81 -0.15 -17.54
N MET A 531 -13.36 -0.90 -18.55
CA MET A 531 -13.97 -0.94 -19.88
C MET A 531 -15.39 -1.54 -19.90
N LYS A 532 -15.68 -2.53 -19.06
CA LYS A 532 -17.02 -3.16 -18.96
C LYS A 532 -18.06 -2.22 -18.36
N ASN A 533 -17.60 -1.38 -17.44
CA ASN A 533 -18.45 -0.64 -16.52
C ASN A 533 -18.51 0.87 -16.82
N SER A 534 -17.73 1.36 -17.79
CA SER A 534 -17.70 2.78 -18.15
C SER A 534 -18.32 3.04 -19.52
N HIS A 535 -18.88 4.24 -19.70
CA HIS A 535 -19.36 4.68 -21.01
C HIS A 535 -18.20 5.11 -21.93
N LYS A 536 -18.34 4.91 -23.25
CA LYS A 536 -17.32 5.31 -24.25
C LYS A 536 -16.85 6.76 -24.09
N LYS A 537 -17.77 7.69 -23.87
CA LYS A 537 -17.47 9.12 -23.75
C LYS A 537 -16.60 9.41 -22.53
N GLU A 538 -16.89 8.75 -21.42
CA GLU A 538 -16.15 8.87 -20.16
C GLU A 538 -14.75 8.27 -20.28
N LEU A 539 -14.63 7.05 -20.82
CA LEU A 539 -13.33 6.42 -21.09
C LEU A 539 -12.45 7.31 -21.97
N ASN A 540 -13.01 7.86 -23.05
CA ASN A 540 -12.28 8.74 -23.95
C ASN A 540 -11.84 10.04 -23.26
N GLN A 541 -12.71 10.63 -22.43
CA GLN A 541 -12.37 11.82 -21.65
C GLN A 541 -11.24 11.55 -20.66
N ASN A 542 -11.28 10.41 -19.96
CA ASN A 542 -10.25 10.00 -19.01
C ASN A 542 -8.90 9.79 -19.70
N ILE A 543 -8.89 9.12 -20.85
CA ILE A 543 -7.69 8.91 -21.67
C ILE A 543 -7.09 10.24 -22.13
N ILE A 544 -7.92 11.14 -22.68
CA ILE A 544 -7.47 12.46 -23.16
C ILE A 544 -6.88 13.29 -22.02
N THR A 545 -7.52 13.25 -20.84
CA THR A 545 -7.06 13.98 -19.65
C THR A 545 -5.72 13.42 -19.15
N ALA A 546 -5.53 12.10 -19.20
CA ALA A 546 -4.28 11.45 -18.81
C ALA A 546 -3.15 11.61 -19.86
N ALA A 547 -3.49 11.73 -21.15
CA ALA A 547 -2.55 11.86 -22.25
C ALA A 547 -2.03 13.30 -22.42
N THR A 548 -1.23 13.75 -21.46
CA THR A 548 -0.61 15.09 -21.51
C THR A 548 0.30 15.25 -22.73
N LYS A 549 0.39 16.48 -23.26
CA LYS A 549 1.20 16.81 -24.44
C LYS A 549 2.68 16.52 -24.17
N GLY A 550 3.29 15.69 -25.01
CA GLY A 550 4.66 15.18 -24.88
C GLY A 550 4.82 14.00 -23.92
N GLY A 551 3.72 13.57 -23.28
CA GLY A 551 3.70 12.49 -22.30
C GLY A 551 3.74 11.09 -22.91
N LEU A 552 3.97 10.10 -22.05
CA LEU A 552 4.15 8.69 -22.46
C LEU A 552 2.86 8.07 -23.01
N LEU A 553 1.70 8.41 -22.45
CA LEU A 553 0.40 7.90 -22.93
C LEU A 553 0.03 8.49 -24.30
N GLU A 554 0.28 9.78 -24.52
CA GLU A 554 0.09 10.40 -25.85
C GLU A 554 0.98 9.72 -26.89
N LEU A 555 2.25 9.43 -26.55
CA LEU A 555 3.15 8.71 -27.43
C LEU A 555 2.68 7.28 -27.72
N CYS A 556 2.16 6.57 -26.72
CA CYS A 556 1.55 5.26 -26.87
C CYS A 556 0.41 5.29 -27.91
N MET A 557 -0.52 6.24 -27.77
CA MET A 557 -1.65 6.42 -28.69
C MET A 557 -1.16 6.76 -30.10
N ARG A 558 -0.23 7.72 -30.24
CA ARG A 558 0.33 8.11 -31.54
C ARG A 558 1.07 6.97 -32.23
N PHE A 559 1.81 6.16 -31.48
CA PHE A 559 2.50 5.00 -32.04
C PHE A 559 1.48 3.98 -32.55
N TYR A 560 0.45 3.70 -31.76
CA TYR A 560 -0.64 2.82 -32.16
C TYR A 560 -1.31 3.30 -33.45
N ASP A 561 -1.73 4.57 -33.51
CA ASP A 561 -2.43 5.14 -34.68
C ASP A 561 -1.58 5.09 -35.96
N ARG A 562 -0.26 5.24 -35.85
CA ARG A 562 0.66 5.30 -37.00
C ARG A 562 1.11 3.93 -37.47
N ASN A 563 1.38 3.01 -36.55
CA ASN A 563 2.08 1.75 -36.88
C ASN A 563 1.17 0.53 -36.77
N ILE A 564 0.27 0.52 -35.78
CA ILE A 564 -0.54 -0.66 -35.44
C ILE A 564 -1.92 -0.57 -36.09
N PHE A 565 -2.65 0.51 -35.87
CA PHE A 565 -4.01 0.71 -36.39
C PHE A 565 -4.11 0.53 -37.92
N PRO A 566 -3.20 1.07 -38.75
CA PRO A 566 -3.28 0.91 -40.21
C PRO A 566 -3.05 -0.54 -40.66
N ARG A 567 -2.27 -1.32 -39.90
CA ARG A 567 -2.07 -2.76 -40.19
C ARG A 567 -3.30 -3.55 -39.82
N LEU A 568 -3.93 -3.22 -38.68
CA LEU A 568 -5.21 -3.79 -38.31
C LEU A 568 -6.25 -3.53 -39.41
N ASN A 569 -6.34 -2.29 -39.92
CA ASN A 569 -7.30 -1.93 -40.97
C ASN A 569 -7.07 -2.66 -42.32
N LYS A 570 -5.89 -3.25 -42.53
CA LYS A 570 -5.51 -4.01 -43.74
C LYS A 570 -5.50 -5.51 -43.52
N LEU A 571 -5.96 -6.01 -42.36
CA LEU A 571 -6.04 -7.44 -42.08
C LEU A 571 -7.01 -8.13 -43.06
N GLU A 572 -6.44 -8.82 -44.06
CA GLU A 572 -7.16 -9.79 -44.88
C GLU A 572 -7.12 -11.16 -44.19
N LEU A 573 -8.30 -11.69 -43.84
CA LEU A 573 -8.42 -12.91 -43.02
C LEU A 573 -8.42 -14.17 -43.90
N ASP A 574 -7.25 -14.60 -44.37
CA ASP A 574 -7.04 -15.96 -44.89
C ASP A 574 -6.41 -16.84 -43.78
N GLU A 575 -6.97 -18.03 -43.54
CA GLU A 575 -6.66 -18.91 -42.40
C GLU A 575 -5.16 -19.22 -42.23
N ASN A 576 -4.41 -19.33 -43.34
CA ASN A 576 -2.97 -19.60 -43.32
C ASN A 576 -2.08 -18.34 -43.22
N VAL A 577 -2.59 -17.18 -43.68
CA VAL A 577 -1.89 -15.88 -43.60
C VAL A 577 -2.01 -15.30 -42.19
N ASN A 578 -3.08 -15.65 -41.47
CA ASN A 578 -3.44 -15.08 -40.19
C ASN A 578 -2.33 -15.14 -39.13
N GLN A 579 -1.67 -16.29 -38.91
CA GLN A 579 -0.73 -16.42 -37.78
C GLN A 579 0.53 -15.55 -37.95
N ILE A 580 1.01 -15.38 -39.18
CA ILE A 580 2.18 -14.53 -39.48
C ILE A 580 1.87 -13.09 -39.12
N VAL A 581 0.70 -12.59 -39.53
CA VAL A 581 0.30 -11.20 -39.25
C VAL A 581 0.13 -10.95 -37.74
N TYR A 582 -0.39 -11.92 -36.98
CA TYR A 582 -0.48 -11.78 -35.51
C TYR A 582 0.88 -11.85 -34.81
N ASN A 583 1.84 -12.59 -35.36
CA ASN A 583 3.22 -12.59 -34.86
C ASN A 583 3.89 -11.23 -35.15
N GLU A 584 3.72 -10.68 -36.34
CA GLU A 584 4.20 -9.33 -36.69
C GLU A 584 3.56 -8.26 -35.80
N LEU A 585 2.26 -8.38 -35.52
CA LEU A 585 1.54 -7.48 -34.61
C LEU A 585 2.13 -7.51 -33.18
N SER A 586 2.52 -8.69 -32.68
CA SER A 586 3.20 -8.84 -31.39
C SER A 586 4.57 -8.14 -31.37
N VAL A 587 5.32 -8.23 -32.48
CA VAL A 587 6.58 -7.48 -32.66
C VAL A 587 6.33 -5.98 -32.62
N GLU A 588 5.29 -5.47 -33.28
CA GLU A 588 4.93 -4.04 -33.25
C GLU A 588 4.55 -3.55 -31.85
N PHE A 589 3.81 -4.34 -31.07
CA PHE A 589 3.51 -4.01 -29.67
C PHE A 589 4.80 -3.98 -28.81
N THR A 590 5.75 -4.88 -29.08
CA THR A 590 7.07 -4.84 -28.42
C THR A 590 7.85 -3.58 -28.81
N GLN A 591 7.84 -3.21 -30.09
CA GLN A 591 8.47 -1.99 -30.60
C GLN A 591 7.83 -0.72 -30.04
N MET A 592 6.51 -0.71 -29.86
CA MET A 592 5.80 0.37 -29.18
C MET A 592 6.34 0.58 -27.77
N CYS A 593 6.46 -0.49 -26.98
CA CYS A 593 7.04 -0.41 -25.64
C CYS A 593 8.47 0.15 -25.67
N ASN A 594 9.31 -0.34 -26.59
CA ASN A 594 10.69 0.14 -26.74
C ASN A 594 10.78 1.61 -27.20
N ALA A 595 9.88 2.06 -28.08
CA ALA A 595 9.83 3.44 -28.53
C ALA A 595 9.46 4.39 -27.39
N ILE A 596 8.47 4.01 -26.58
CA ILE A 596 8.06 4.79 -25.40
C ILE A 596 9.19 4.78 -24.35
N LEU A 597 9.85 3.63 -24.14
CA LEU A 597 11.02 3.53 -23.26
C LEU A 597 12.15 4.48 -23.70
N ASN A 598 12.48 4.50 -24.99
CA ASN A 598 13.52 5.39 -25.53
C ASN A 598 13.15 6.87 -25.40
N HIS A 599 11.88 7.22 -25.62
CA HIS A 599 11.40 8.58 -25.37
C HIS A 599 11.50 8.95 -23.89
N GLY A 600 11.08 8.06 -22.99
CA GLY A 600 11.26 8.23 -21.55
C GLY A 600 12.72 8.43 -21.16
N LYS A 601 13.65 7.66 -21.76
CA LYS A 601 15.09 7.87 -21.54
C LYS A 601 15.60 9.21 -22.07
N ASN A 602 15.03 9.73 -23.15
CA ASN A 602 15.44 11.02 -23.71
C ASN A 602 14.90 12.20 -22.91
N LEU A 603 13.83 12.05 -22.13
CA LEU A 603 13.42 13.05 -21.14
C LEU A 603 14.45 13.22 -20.00
N LEU A 604 15.45 12.33 -19.89
CA LEU A 604 16.57 12.43 -18.94
C LEU A 604 17.76 13.24 -19.47
N LYS A 605 17.77 13.60 -20.76
CA LYS A 605 18.84 14.38 -21.41
C LYS A 605 18.34 15.79 -21.66
#